data_AF-A0A951I1G0-F1
#
_entry.id   AF-A0A951I1G0-F1
#
_cell.length_a   1.000
_cell.length_b   1.000
_cell.length_c   1.000
_cell.angle_alpha   90.00
_cell.angle_beta   90.00
_cell.angle_gamma   90.00
#
_symmetry.space_group_name_H-M   'P 1'
#
loop_
_entity.id
_entity.type
_entity.pdbx_description
1 polymer ?
#
loop_
_entity_poly.entity_id
_entity_poly.type
_entity_poly.pdbx_seq_one_letter_code
_entity_poly.pdbx_strand_id
1 'polypeptide(L)'
;IEWTRVHDLPDYVYFNHSIHVAKGVGCSSCHGQVDEMPLVYQASSLQMEWCLACHREPEKFIRPKEQVFNMKWRVENKTREEIAQGLELKAQYHVLDERTMTSCSTCHR
;
A
#
# COMPACT_ATOMS: atom_id res chain seq x y z
N ILE A 1 8.30 27.27 -8.01
CA ILE A 1 9.12 26.06 -7.81
C ILE A 1 8.56 25.01 -8.74
N GLU A 2 9.40 24.43 -9.60
CA GLU A 2 9.00 23.33 -10.51
C GLU A 2 9.48 22.02 -9.90
N TRP A 3 8.55 21.16 -9.49
CA TRP A 3 8.86 19.87 -8.88
C TRP A 3 8.88 18.76 -9.92
N THR A 4 9.90 17.91 -9.88
CA THR A 4 9.91 16.64 -10.62
C THR A 4 9.15 15.59 -9.83
N ARG A 5 8.09 15.03 -10.42
CA ARG A 5 7.34 13.92 -9.81
C ARG A 5 8.14 12.63 -9.94
N VAL A 6 8.36 11.94 -8.82
CA VAL A 6 9.12 10.67 -8.77
C VAL A 6 8.24 9.45 -9.02
N HIS A 7 7.04 9.42 -8.43
CA HIS A 7 6.08 8.33 -8.60
C HIS A 7 5.03 8.77 -9.63
N ASP A 8 5.28 8.49 -10.90
CA ASP A 8 4.40 8.88 -12.01
C ASP A 8 3.83 7.64 -12.70
N LEU A 9 2.63 7.25 -12.26
CA LEU A 9 1.90 6.15 -12.88
C LEU A 9 1.30 6.60 -14.21
N PRO A 10 1.13 5.69 -15.19
CA PRO A 10 0.49 6.02 -16.46
C PRO A 10 -0.93 6.57 -16.26
N ASP A 11 -1.34 7.52 -17.11
CA ASP A 11 -2.63 8.23 -16.98
C ASP A 11 -3.87 7.33 -17.07
N TYR A 12 -3.76 6.14 -17.67
CA TYR A 12 -4.81 5.11 -17.71
C TYR A 12 -4.93 4.30 -16.40
N VAL A 13 -4.17 4.66 -15.37
CA VAL A 13 -4.23 4.09 -14.02
C VAL A 13 -4.76 5.15 -13.06
N TYR A 14 -5.99 4.98 -12.63
CA TYR A 14 -6.59 5.80 -11.59
C TYR A 14 -6.18 5.28 -10.21
N PHE A 15 -5.23 5.96 -9.56
CA PHE A 15 -4.81 5.66 -8.20
C PHE A 15 -5.51 6.55 -7.17
N ASN A 16 -6.13 5.94 -6.15
CA ASN A 16 -6.79 6.66 -5.07
C ASN A 16 -6.04 6.48 -3.74
N HIS A 17 -5.34 7.49 -3.25
CA HIS A 17 -4.62 7.43 -1.96
C HIS A 17 -5.53 7.15 -0.76
N SER A 18 -6.73 7.76 -0.75
CA SER A 18 -7.60 7.77 0.44
C SER A 18 -8.08 6.38 0.84
N ILE A 19 -8.35 5.51 -0.14
CA ILE A 19 -8.83 4.15 0.16
C ILE A 19 -7.74 3.30 0.81
N HIS A 20 -6.48 3.45 0.38
CA HIS A 20 -5.36 2.68 0.93
C HIS A 20 -5.09 3.06 2.39
N VAL A 21 -5.00 4.35 2.67
CA VAL A 21 -4.85 4.90 4.03
C VAL A 21 -6.04 4.46 4.91
N ALA A 22 -7.27 4.58 4.41
CA ALA A 22 -8.48 4.20 5.15
C ALA A 22 -8.60 2.69 5.40
N LYS A 23 -7.95 1.85 4.60
CA LYS A 23 -7.87 0.39 4.76
C LYS A 23 -6.61 -0.06 5.48
N GLY A 24 -5.85 0.86 6.07
CA GLY A 24 -4.71 0.54 6.92
C GLY A 24 -3.43 0.21 6.16
N VAL A 25 -3.24 0.73 4.96
CA VAL A 25 -1.95 0.65 4.24
C VAL A 25 -1.14 1.91 4.57
N GLY A 26 0.05 1.72 5.14
CA GLY A 26 0.93 2.82 5.51
C GLY A 26 1.83 3.30 4.39
N CYS A 27 2.32 4.55 4.52
CA CYS A 27 3.12 5.22 3.50
C CYS A 27 4.43 4.46 3.19
N SER A 28 5.07 3.91 4.23
CA SER A 28 6.34 3.19 4.11
C SER A 28 6.25 1.94 3.23
N SER A 29 5.07 1.30 3.15
CA SER A 29 4.88 0.11 2.32
C SER A 29 4.97 0.39 0.82
N CYS A 30 4.62 1.61 0.39
CA CYS A 30 4.62 1.98 -1.03
C CYS A 30 5.83 2.87 -1.38
N HIS A 31 6.12 3.86 -0.55
CA HIS A 31 7.14 4.88 -0.83
C HIS A 31 8.51 4.59 -0.18
N GLY A 32 8.63 3.52 0.61
CA GLY A 32 9.84 3.22 1.38
C GLY A 32 10.02 4.14 2.60
N GLN A 33 11.22 4.12 3.19
CA GLN A 33 11.60 4.92 4.36
C GLN A 33 11.84 6.39 3.99
N VAL A 34 10.79 7.11 3.60
CA VAL A 34 10.89 8.53 3.18
C VAL A 34 11.50 9.42 4.26
N ASP A 35 11.33 9.06 5.54
CA ASP A 35 11.98 9.72 6.68
C ASP A 35 13.51 9.59 6.68
N GLU A 36 14.05 8.58 6.01
CA GLU A 36 15.48 8.34 5.83
C GLU A 36 15.99 8.74 4.43
N MET A 37 15.14 9.36 3.58
CA MET A 37 15.48 9.77 2.21
C MET A 37 15.83 11.27 2.13
N PRO A 38 17.11 11.65 1.99
CA PRO A 38 17.49 13.06 1.78
C PRO A 38 16.96 13.61 0.45
N LEU A 39 16.78 12.72 -0.54
CA LEU A 39 16.12 12.99 -1.81
C LEU A 39 15.19 11.81 -2.11
N VAL A 40 13.92 12.10 -2.43
CA VAL A 40 12.93 11.06 -2.73
C VAL A 40 13.34 10.32 -3.99
N TYR A 41 13.35 8.99 -3.90
CA TYR A 41 13.50 8.09 -5.03
C TYR A 41 12.37 7.05 -5.01
N GLN A 42 12.21 6.34 -6.12
CA GLN A 42 11.20 5.29 -6.24
C GLN A 42 11.71 3.99 -5.61
N ALA A 43 11.30 3.72 -4.37
CA ALA A 43 11.71 2.51 -3.63
C ALA A 43 10.99 1.24 -4.11
N SER A 44 9.72 1.36 -4.49
CA SER A 44 8.89 0.27 -5.01
C SER A 44 8.68 0.42 -6.52
N SER A 45 8.60 -0.67 -7.27
CA SER A 45 8.43 -0.58 -8.73
C SER A 45 7.10 0.06 -9.15
N LEU A 46 6.06 -0.04 -8.31
CA LEU A 46 4.68 0.39 -8.62
C LEU A 46 4.15 -0.13 -9.97
N GLN A 47 4.75 -1.20 -10.48
CA GLN A 47 4.26 -1.89 -11.66
C GLN A 47 3.03 -2.71 -11.30
N MET A 48 2.23 -3.07 -12.30
CA MET A 48 0.97 -3.78 -12.11
C MET A 48 1.11 -5.02 -11.22
N GLU A 49 2.13 -5.86 -11.44
CA GLU A 49 2.31 -7.07 -10.64
C GLU A 49 2.64 -6.77 -9.17
N TRP A 50 3.33 -5.66 -8.88
CA TRP A 50 3.58 -5.23 -7.52
C TRP A 50 2.27 -4.81 -6.82
N CYS A 51 1.40 -4.08 -7.52
CA CYS A 51 0.08 -3.73 -7.01
C CYS A 51 -0.79 -4.98 -6.79
N LEU A 52 -0.78 -5.92 -7.75
CA LEU A 52 -1.56 -7.15 -7.68
C LEU A 52 -1.08 -8.08 -6.56
N ALA A 53 0.22 -8.18 -6.30
CA ALA A 53 0.73 -8.94 -5.17
C ALA A 53 0.09 -8.48 -3.84
N CYS A 54 -0.01 -7.17 -3.64
CA CYS A 54 -0.71 -6.62 -2.47
C CYS A 54 -2.24 -6.81 -2.55
N HIS A 55 -2.86 -6.69 -3.72
CA HIS A 55 -4.31 -6.87 -3.87
C HIS A 55 -4.75 -8.34 -3.71
N ARG A 56 -3.87 -9.31 -3.95
CA ARG A 56 -4.14 -10.74 -3.69
C ARG A 56 -4.02 -11.08 -2.21
N GLU A 57 -3.00 -10.54 -1.54
CA GLU A 57 -2.70 -10.86 -0.14
C GLU A 57 -2.54 -9.59 0.74
N PRO A 58 -3.60 -8.77 0.88
CA PRO A 58 -3.51 -7.47 1.55
C PRO A 58 -3.19 -7.59 3.05
N GLU A 59 -3.55 -8.69 3.70
CA GLU A 59 -3.25 -8.97 5.11
C GLU A 59 -1.74 -8.88 5.44
N LYS A 60 -0.87 -9.14 4.46
CA LYS A 60 0.58 -9.02 4.65
C LYS A 60 1.03 -7.56 4.80
N PHE A 61 0.23 -6.60 4.31
CA PHE A 61 0.58 -5.18 4.24
C PHE A 61 -0.27 -4.28 5.14
N ILE A 62 -1.48 -4.72 5.48
CA ILE A 62 -2.39 -3.99 6.38
C ILE A 62 -1.78 -3.89 7.78
N ARG A 63 -2.01 -2.74 8.41
CA ARG A 63 -1.63 -2.41 9.79
C ARG A 63 -2.76 -1.65 10.51
N PRO A 64 -2.72 -1.54 11.85
CA PRO A 64 -3.66 -0.70 12.60
C PRO A 64 -3.67 0.74 12.06
N LYS A 65 -4.84 1.39 12.02
CA LYS A 65 -5.00 2.73 11.44
C LYS A 65 -4.12 3.78 12.14
N GLU A 66 -3.90 3.58 13.43
CA GLU A 66 -3.05 4.42 14.28
C GLU A 66 -1.56 4.34 13.87
N GLN A 67 -1.17 3.29 13.14
CA GLN A 67 0.20 3.04 12.68
C GLN A 67 0.41 3.37 11.19
N VAL A 68 -0.61 3.86 10.48
CA VAL A 68 -0.53 4.18 9.04
C VAL A 68 0.56 5.20 8.74
N PHE A 69 0.72 6.21 9.61
CA PHE A 69 1.74 7.25 9.48
C PHE A 69 3.03 6.94 10.24
N ASN A 70 3.14 5.77 10.87
CA ASN A 70 4.37 5.35 11.51
C ASN A 70 5.36 4.81 10.47
N MET A 71 6.37 5.61 10.14
CA MET A 71 7.43 5.25 9.19
C MET A 71 8.39 4.18 9.71
N LYS A 72 8.43 3.93 11.03
CA LYS A 72 9.28 2.87 11.60
C LYS A 72 8.66 1.48 11.48
N TRP A 73 7.41 1.40 11.04
CA TRP A 73 6.74 0.12 10.82
C TRP A 73 7.20 -0.50 9.50
N ARG A 74 7.69 -1.74 9.57
CA ARG A 74 8.35 -2.45 8.46
C ARG A 74 7.67 -3.78 8.17
N VAL A 75 7.41 -4.05 6.89
CA VAL A 75 6.80 -5.32 6.45
C VAL A 75 7.76 -6.49 6.66
N GLU A 76 9.06 -6.27 6.46
CA GLU A 76 10.09 -7.32 6.58
C GLU A 76 10.23 -7.92 7.99
N ASN A 77 9.81 -7.18 9.03
CA ASN A 77 9.98 -7.56 10.42
C ASN A 77 8.67 -8.01 11.07
N LYS A 78 7.63 -8.28 10.27
CA LYS A 78 6.34 -8.71 10.81
C LYS A 78 6.48 -10.00 11.61
N THR A 79 6.02 -9.99 12.85
CA THR A 79 5.91 -11.21 13.64
C THR A 79 4.75 -12.07 13.13
N ARG A 80 4.68 -13.34 13.56
CA ARG A 80 3.54 -14.22 13.24
C ARG A 80 2.22 -13.63 13.74
N GLU A 81 2.24 -12.97 14.88
CA GLU A 81 1.10 -12.30 15.47
C GLU A 81 0.65 -11.10 14.63
N GLU A 82 1.58 -10.32 14.08
CA GLU A 82 1.25 -9.17 13.21
C GLU A 82 0.70 -9.61 11.84
N ILE A 83 1.09 -10.80 11.37
CA ILE A 83 0.48 -11.41 10.17
C ILE A 83 -0.94 -11.89 10.49
N ALA A 84 -1.14 -12.56 11.64
CA ALA A 84 -2.47 -12.98 12.09
C ALA A 84 -3.41 -11.79 12.29
N GLN A 85 -2.91 -10.71 12.90
CA GLN A 85 -3.64 -9.45 13.04
C GLN A 85 -4.03 -8.87 11.67
N GLY A 86 -3.17 -8.99 10.65
CA GLY A 86 -3.50 -8.55 9.29
C GLY A 86 -4.79 -9.17 8.74
N LEU A 87 -5.05 -10.46 9.04
CA LEU A 87 -6.29 -11.13 8.65
C LEU A 87 -7.51 -10.60 9.40
N GLU A 88 -7.36 -10.34 10.70
CA GLU A 88 -8.41 -9.74 11.53
C GLU A 88 -8.75 -8.33 11.02
N LEU A 89 -7.73 -7.52 10.74
CA LEU A 89 -7.87 -6.16 10.21
C LEU A 89 -8.51 -6.16 8.83
N LYS A 90 -8.15 -7.10 7.95
CA LYS A 90 -8.79 -7.27 6.63
C LYS A 90 -10.30 -7.43 6.77
N ALA A 91 -10.75 -8.26 7.72
CA ALA A 91 -12.16 -8.45 8.02
C ALA A 91 -12.79 -7.20 8.65
N GLN A 92 -12.16 -6.63 9.68
CA GLN A 92 -12.65 -5.44 10.39
C GLN A 92 -12.78 -4.21 9.48
N TYR A 93 -11.86 -4.04 8.54
CA TYR A 93 -11.85 -2.92 7.62
C TYR A 93 -12.72 -3.15 6.39
N HIS A 94 -13.40 -4.29 6.27
CA HIS A 94 -14.20 -4.65 5.10
C HIS A 94 -13.40 -4.47 3.81
N VAL A 95 -12.20 -5.05 3.78
CA VAL A 95 -11.40 -5.12 2.56
C VAL A 95 -12.10 -6.05 1.59
N LEU A 96 -12.19 -5.64 0.32
CA LEU A 96 -12.90 -6.39 -0.70
C LEU A 96 -12.17 -7.71 -0.99
N ASP A 97 -12.87 -8.65 -1.62
CA ASP A 97 -12.29 -9.93 -2.01
C ASP A 97 -11.27 -9.77 -3.14
N GLU A 98 -10.42 -10.78 -3.33
CA GLU A 98 -9.36 -10.80 -4.34
C GLU A 98 -9.89 -10.54 -5.74
N ARG A 99 -11.03 -11.14 -6.14
CA ARG A 99 -11.57 -10.98 -7.50
C ARG A 99 -11.99 -9.54 -7.75
N THR A 100 -12.59 -8.88 -6.76
CA THR A 100 -12.95 -7.47 -6.88
C THR A 100 -11.69 -6.59 -6.93
N MET A 101 -10.72 -6.81 -6.03
CA MET A 101 -9.51 -5.97 -5.98
C MET A 101 -8.57 -6.15 -7.19
N THR A 102 -8.60 -7.31 -7.83
CA THR A 102 -7.78 -7.63 -9.04
C THR A 102 -8.53 -7.39 -10.35
N SER A 103 -9.79 -6.94 -10.30
CA SER A 103 -10.55 -6.56 -11.49
C SER A 103 -9.95 -5.33 -12.18
N CYS A 104 -9.98 -5.30 -13.52
CA CYS A 104 -9.49 -4.16 -14.30
C CYS A 104 -10.15 -2.84 -13.90
N SER A 105 -11.45 -2.85 -13.60
CA SER A 105 -12.22 -1.64 -13.25
C SER A 105 -11.84 -1.01 -11.91
N THR A 106 -11.04 -1.73 -11.10
CA THR A 106 -10.51 -1.19 -9.84
C THR A 106 -9.52 -0.06 -10.10
N CYS A 107 -8.70 -0.17 -11.16
CA CYS A 107 -7.63 0.79 -11.46
C CYS A 107 -7.76 1.44 -12.86
N HIS A 108 -8.32 0.74 -13.84
CA HIS A 108 -8.41 1.21 -15.22
C HIS A 108 -9.82 1.74 -15.49
N ARG A 109 -9.92 3.05 -15.73
CA ARG A 109 -11.18 3.79 -15.92
C ARG A 109 -11.05 4.80 -17.04
#